data_AF-A0A1A8DBF3-F1
#
_entry.id   AF-A0A1A8DBF3-F1
#
_cell.length_a   1.000
_cell.length_b   1.000
_cell.length_c   1.000
_cell.angle_alpha   90.00
_cell.angle_beta   90.00
_cell.angle_gamma   90.00
#
_symmetry.space_group_name_H-M   'P 1'
#
loop_
_entity.id
_entity.type
_entity.pdbx_description
1 polymer ?
#
loop_
_entity_poly.entity_id
_entity_poly.type
_entity_poly.pdbx_seq_one_letter_code
_entity_poly.pdbx_strand_id
1 'polypeptide(L)'
;GWTSRYNKSGVTVWCREEDANTVQKLKMRIVCKDVTAEMLYDVLHDTSYRKKWDANMIETYDIARLTVNADVGYYSWKCPSPLKNRDFVTMRSWLPLGNDYMIINYSVKHPQHPPKKDYVRAVSLLTGYLIQSSGATSSTLYYLTQVDPRGSLPKWVVNRVSQFVAPKAMKKIYKA
;
A
#
# COMPACT_ATOMS: atom_id res chain seq x y z
N GLY A 1 -14.93 12.61 10.32
CA GLY A 1 -14.77 12.97 8.88
C GLY A 1 -13.34 12.72 8.43
N TRP A 2 -12.96 13.12 7.21
CA TRP A 2 -11.57 13.08 6.71
C TRP A 2 -10.90 14.46 6.88
N THR A 3 -9.69 14.50 7.45
CA THR A 3 -8.94 15.75 7.67
C THR A 3 -7.69 15.77 6.80
N SER A 4 -7.51 16.82 5.98
CA SER A 4 -6.29 17.00 5.19
C SER A 4 -5.11 17.31 6.10
N ARG A 5 -4.03 16.52 6.02
CA ARG A 5 -2.80 16.70 6.80
C ARG A 5 -1.60 17.07 5.93
N TYR A 6 -1.70 16.91 4.62
CA TYR A 6 -0.67 17.27 3.65
C TYR A 6 -1.31 17.63 2.31
N ASN A 7 -0.89 18.74 1.70
CA ASN A 7 -1.26 19.11 0.34
C ASN A 7 -0.13 19.87 -0.34
N LYS A 8 0.70 19.20 -1.15
CA LYS A 8 1.83 19.82 -1.84
C LYS A 8 2.25 19.00 -3.07
N SER A 9 2.65 19.68 -4.14
CA SER A 9 3.18 19.06 -5.38
C SER A 9 2.25 18.00 -5.97
N GLY A 10 0.95 18.30 -6.07
CA GLY A 10 -0.04 17.38 -6.64
C GLY A 10 -0.40 16.19 -5.75
N VAL A 11 0.20 16.06 -4.56
CA VAL A 11 -0.09 15.01 -3.58
C VAL A 11 -0.92 15.59 -2.44
N THR A 12 -2.03 14.92 -2.12
CA THR A 12 -2.85 15.23 -0.96
C THR A 12 -2.96 14.01 -0.06
N VAL A 13 -2.85 14.18 1.26
CA VAL A 13 -3.04 13.13 2.27
C VAL A 13 -4.10 13.57 3.25
N TRP A 14 -5.13 12.74 3.39
CA TRP A 14 -6.17 12.85 4.40
C TRP A 14 -6.00 11.73 5.42
N CYS A 15 -6.23 12.06 6.68
CA CYS A 15 -6.33 11.09 7.76
C CYS A 15 -7.77 11.07 8.27
N ARG A 16 -8.29 9.89 8.55
CA ARG A 16 -9.50 9.74 9.35
C ARG A 16 -9.05 9.49 10.78
N GLU A 17 -9.50 10.34 11.69
CA GLU A 17 -9.26 10.11 13.11
C GLU A 17 -10.01 8.86 13.55
N GLU A 18 -9.29 8.02 14.28
CA GLU A 18 -9.75 6.80 14.91
C GLU A 18 -9.32 6.89 16.38
N ASP A 19 -9.81 6.00 17.24
CA ASP A 19 -9.45 6.01 18.67
C ASP A 19 -7.93 5.96 18.87
N ALA A 20 -7.42 6.58 19.93
CA ALA A 20 -5.99 6.71 20.20
C ALA A 20 -5.21 5.37 20.22
N ASN A 21 -5.92 4.27 20.47
CA ASN A 21 -5.39 2.90 20.53
C ASN A 21 -5.43 2.17 19.19
N THR A 22 -5.80 2.84 18.10
CA THR A 22 -5.96 2.24 16.78
C THR A 22 -5.04 2.88 15.75
N VAL A 23 -4.73 2.11 14.70
CA VAL A 23 -4.02 2.65 13.54
C VAL A 23 -4.99 3.44 12.67
N GLN A 24 -4.63 4.67 12.37
CA GLN A 24 -5.47 5.58 11.58
C GLN A 24 -5.60 5.09 10.14
N LYS A 25 -6.71 5.46 9.50
CA LYS A 25 -6.89 5.27 8.06
C LYS A 25 -6.34 6.47 7.31
N LEU A 26 -5.46 6.23 6.34
CA LEU A 26 -4.92 7.24 5.45
C LEU A 26 -5.54 7.10 4.07
N LYS A 27 -5.90 8.23 3.48
CA LYS A 27 -6.28 8.34 2.07
C LYS A 27 -5.32 9.31 1.42
N MET A 28 -4.78 8.95 0.27
CA MET A 28 -3.90 9.80 -0.52
C MET A 28 -4.43 9.93 -1.93
N ARG A 29 -4.12 11.05 -2.57
CA ARG A 29 -4.36 11.29 -3.99
C ARG A 29 -3.09 11.87 -4.60
N ILE A 30 -2.71 11.40 -5.79
CA ILE A 30 -1.72 12.04 -6.65
C ILE A 30 -2.26 12.12 -8.07
N VAL A 31 -2.02 13.26 -8.74
CA VAL A 31 -2.32 13.44 -10.16
C VAL A 31 -1.06 13.14 -10.96
N CYS A 32 -1.16 12.18 -11.86
CA CYS A 32 -0.09 11.74 -12.76
C CYS A 32 -0.35 12.32 -14.15
N LYS A 33 0.41 13.34 -14.55
CA LYS A 33 0.10 14.15 -15.75
C LYS A 33 0.53 13.50 -17.07
N ASP A 34 1.41 12.53 -16.98
CA ASP A 34 2.19 11.91 -18.06
C ASP A 34 2.22 10.38 -17.95
N VAL A 35 1.32 9.80 -17.15
CA VAL A 35 1.19 8.35 -16.95
C VAL A 35 -0.27 7.95 -17.11
N THR A 36 -0.51 6.96 -17.96
CA THR A 36 -1.84 6.39 -18.21
C THR A 36 -2.33 5.53 -17.03
N ALA A 37 -3.63 5.33 -16.94
CA ALA A 37 -4.21 4.46 -15.92
C ALA A 37 -3.71 3.00 -16.04
N GLU A 38 -3.56 2.51 -17.27
CA GLU A 38 -3.02 1.19 -17.58
C GLU A 38 -1.56 1.02 -17.10
N MET A 39 -0.70 2.01 -17.37
CA MET A 39 0.70 1.96 -16.91
C MET A 39 0.80 1.88 -15.38
N LEU A 40 0.00 2.67 -14.65
CA LEU A 40 -0.07 2.56 -13.19
C LEU A 40 -0.59 1.20 -12.73
N TYR A 41 -1.57 0.65 -13.44
CA TYR A 41 -2.14 -0.65 -13.13
C TYR A 41 -1.09 -1.76 -13.27
N ASP A 42 -0.28 -1.72 -14.34
CA ASP A 42 0.82 -2.66 -14.58
C ASP A 42 1.91 -2.53 -13.52
N VAL A 43 2.35 -1.30 -13.21
CA VAL A 43 3.36 -1.03 -12.17
C VAL A 43 2.93 -1.58 -10.80
N LEU A 44 1.64 -1.52 -10.46
CA LEU A 44 1.11 -2.05 -9.20
C LEU A 44 0.92 -3.57 -9.20
N HIS A 45 0.77 -4.21 -10.37
CA HIS A 45 0.66 -5.66 -10.50
C HIS A 45 2.01 -6.36 -10.60
N ASP A 46 3.02 -5.71 -11.17
CA ASP A 46 4.32 -6.32 -11.43
C ASP A 46 5.16 -6.47 -10.14
N THR A 47 5.06 -7.66 -9.55
CA THR A 47 5.82 -8.06 -8.36
C THR A 47 7.33 -8.10 -8.60
N SER A 48 7.76 -8.33 -9.84
CA SER A 48 9.17 -8.35 -10.23
C SER A 48 9.74 -6.93 -10.36
N TYR A 49 8.97 -6.02 -10.95
CA TYR A 49 9.34 -4.60 -11.09
C TYR A 49 9.29 -3.86 -9.75
N ARG A 50 8.44 -4.30 -8.81
CA ARG A 50 8.38 -3.78 -7.44
C ARG A 50 9.75 -3.65 -6.80
N LYS A 51 10.66 -4.60 -7.04
CA LYS A 51 12.03 -4.61 -6.51
C LYS A 51 12.86 -3.41 -6.96
N LYS A 52 12.56 -2.83 -8.13
CA LYS A 52 13.31 -1.70 -8.71
C LYS A 52 12.95 -0.37 -8.06
N TRP A 53 11.69 -0.17 -7.67
CA TRP A 53 11.22 1.13 -7.18
C TRP A 53 10.92 1.16 -5.67
N ASP A 54 10.59 0.01 -5.07
CA ASP A 54 10.37 -0.11 -3.63
C ASP A 54 11.67 -0.41 -2.89
N ALA A 55 12.45 0.63 -2.61
CA ALA A 55 13.72 0.53 -1.90
C ALA A 55 13.65 -0.11 -0.50
N ASN A 56 12.45 -0.26 0.09
CA ASN A 56 12.28 -0.91 1.38
C ASN A 56 11.92 -2.40 1.24
N MET A 57 11.52 -2.87 0.05
CA MET A 57 11.12 -4.25 -0.15
C MET A 57 12.34 -5.18 0.03
N ILE A 58 12.16 -6.24 0.81
CA ILE A 58 13.14 -7.32 0.96
C ILE A 58 12.77 -8.46 0.01
N GLU A 59 11.52 -8.91 0.07
CA GLU A 59 11.05 -10.08 -0.68
C GLU A 59 9.55 -9.93 -0.98
N THR A 60 9.15 -10.37 -2.18
CA THR A 60 7.75 -10.43 -2.61
C THR A 60 7.57 -11.59 -3.59
N TYR A 61 6.46 -12.32 -3.48
CA TYR A 61 6.07 -13.39 -4.41
C TYR A 61 4.60 -13.79 -4.21
N ASP A 62 4.00 -14.38 -5.24
CA ASP A 62 2.67 -14.96 -5.16
C ASP A 62 2.71 -16.34 -4.50
N ILE A 63 1.78 -16.60 -3.60
CA ILE A 63 1.63 -17.88 -2.88
C ILE A 63 0.64 -18.78 -3.62
N ALA A 64 -0.52 -18.24 -3.98
CA ALA A 64 -1.59 -19.00 -4.62
C ALA A 64 -2.52 -18.09 -5.40
N ARG A 65 -3.05 -18.58 -6.52
CA ARG A 65 -4.15 -17.94 -7.26
C ARG A 65 -5.48 -18.47 -6.74
N LEU A 66 -6.41 -17.57 -6.40
CA LEU A 66 -7.74 -17.94 -5.91
C LEU A 66 -8.80 -17.90 -7.01
N THR A 67 -8.76 -16.86 -7.85
CA THR A 67 -9.65 -16.68 -9.00
C THR A 67 -8.88 -16.05 -10.17
N VAL A 68 -9.55 -15.76 -11.27
CA VAL A 68 -8.97 -14.97 -12.37
C VAL A 68 -8.52 -13.57 -11.95
N ASN A 69 -9.05 -13.04 -10.85
CA ASN A 69 -8.82 -11.67 -10.38
C ASN A 69 -8.55 -11.56 -8.87
N ALA A 70 -8.06 -12.64 -8.25
CA ALA A 70 -7.67 -12.67 -6.85
C ALA A 70 -6.54 -13.67 -6.60
N ASP A 71 -5.58 -13.26 -5.78
CA ASP A 71 -4.44 -14.07 -5.35
C ASP A 71 -4.14 -13.88 -3.85
N VAL A 72 -3.27 -14.75 -3.33
CA VAL A 72 -2.61 -14.60 -2.04
C VAL A 72 -1.13 -14.41 -2.31
N GLY A 73 -0.53 -13.38 -1.72
CA GLY A 73 0.89 -13.06 -1.88
C GLY A 73 1.60 -12.81 -0.55
N TYR A 74 2.92 -12.98 -0.60
CA TYR A 74 3.84 -12.60 0.47
C TYR A 74 4.56 -11.30 0.10
N TYR A 75 4.75 -10.42 1.08
CA TYR A 75 5.56 -9.21 0.94
C TYR A 75 6.26 -8.89 2.25
N SER A 76 7.51 -8.46 2.19
CA SER A 76 8.28 -8.05 3.36
C SER A 76 9.09 -6.78 3.10
N TRP A 77 9.23 -5.97 4.14
CA TRP A 77 10.00 -4.73 4.07
C TRP A 77 10.98 -4.56 5.21
N LYS A 78 12.02 -3.78 4.92
CA LYS A 78 13.06 -3.37 5.83
C LYS A 78 12.55 -2.26 6.75
N CYS A 79 12.83 -2.38 8.03
CA CYS A 79 12.65 -1.32 9.01
C CYS A 79 14.01 -0.74 9.45
N PRO A 80 14.06 0.53 9.89
CA PRO A 80 15.27 1.09 10.45
C PRO A 80 15.65 0.38 11.76
N SER A 81 16.93 0.07 11.93
CA SER A 81 17.46 -0.49 13.18
C SER A 81 17.15 0.47 14.36
N PRO A 82 16.73 -0.04 15.54
CA PRO A 82 16.73 -1.44 15.99
C PRO A 82 15.41 -2.20 15.74
N LEU A 83 14.50 -1.69 14.90
CA LEU A 83 13.22 -2.35 14.65
C LEU A 83 13.40 -3.59 13.76
N LYS A 84 12.80 -4.72 14.15
CA LYS A 84 12.70 -5.92 13.29
C LYS A 84 11.98 -5.60 11.96
N ASN A 85 12.32 -6.32 10.90
CA ASN A 85 11.62 -6.18 9.62
C ASN A 85 10.17 -6.65 9.72
N ARG A 86 9.31 -6.23 8.78
CA ARG A 86 7.90 -6.65 8.75
C ARG A 86 7.64 -7.53 7.55
N ASP A 87 6.77 -8.50 7.73
CA ASP A 87 6.21 -9.32 6.66
C ASP A 87 4.68 -9.28 6.67
N PHE A 88 4.10 -9.61 5.53
CA PHE A 88 2.68 -9.67 5.25
C PHE A 88 2.37 -10.94 4.47
N VAL A 89 1.21 -11.50 4.76
CA VAL A 89 0.51 -12.40 3.85
C VAL A 89 -0.83 -11.73 3.58
N THR A 90 -1.11 -11.42 2.32
CA THR A 90 -2.32 -10.70 1.93
C THR A 90 -3.06 -11.43 0.84
N MET A 91 -4.38 -11.47 0.95
CA MET A 91 -5.23 -11.69 -0.21
C MET A 91 -5.38 -10.36 -0.94
N ARG A 92 -5.15 -10.35 -2.24
CA ARG A 92 -5.35 -9.21 -3.12
C ARG A 92 -6.40 -9.59 -4.17
N SER A 93 -7.26 -8.64 -4.53
CA SER A 93 -8.19 -8.76 -5.64
C SER A 93 -8.24 -7.46 -6.43
N TRP A 94 -8.50 -7.55 -7.71
CA TRP A 94 -8.57 -6.41 -8.62
C TRP A 94 -9.80 -6.49 -9.53
N LEU A 95 -10.20 -5.31 -10.00
CA LEU A 95 -11.37 -5.14 -10.85
C LEU A 95 -11.14 -3.96 -11.80
N PRO A 96 -11.11 -4.20 -13.13
CA PRO A 96 -11.27 -3.15 -14.13
C PRO A 96 -12.67 -2.54 -14.06
N LEU A 97 -12.76 -1.22 -14.19
CA LEU A 97 -13.98 -0.42 -14.06
C LEU A 97 -14.12 0.51 -15.28
N GLY A 98 -14.29 -0.08 -16.47
CA GLY A 98 -14.21 0.67 -17.73
C GLY A 98 -12.78 1.14 -17.98
N ASN A 99 -12.55 2.44 -17.94
CA ASN A 99 -11.22 3.05 -18.09
C ASN A 99 -10.46 3.22 -16.76
N ASP A 100 -11.10 2.88 -15.64
CA ASP A 100 -10.55 2.95 -14.30
C ASP A 100 -10.18 1.56 -13.78
N TYR A 101 -9.38 1.49 -12.72
CA TYR A 101 -8.98 0.23 -12.10
C TYR A 101 -9.03 0.30 -10.58
N MET A 102 -9.40 -0.81 -9.96
CA MET A 102 -9.39 -0.97 -8.51
C MET A 102 -8.58 -2.19 -8.10
N ILE A 103 -7.75 -2.04 -7.07
CA ILE A 103 -6.96 -3.12 -6.47
C ILE A 103 -7.15 -3.01 -4.95
N ILE A 104 -7.56 -4.08 -4.28
CA ILE A 104 -7.74 -4.10 -2.82
C ILE A 104 -6.99 -5.30 -2.25
N ASN A 105 -6.37 -5.12 -1.09
CA ASN A 105 -5.81 -6.19 -0.31
C ASN A 105 -6.06 -6.02 1.19
N TYR A 106 -6.04 -7.15 1.88
CA TYR A 106 -6.06 -7.24 3.34
C TYR A 106 -5.28 -8.48 3.78
N SER A 107 -4.81 -8.49 5.03
CA SER A 107 -4.02 -9.59 5.56
C SER A 107 -4.86 -10.84 5.83
N VAL A 108 -4.34 -11.98 5.41
CA VAL A 108 -4.91 -13.31 5.67
C VAL A 108 -3.90 -14.20 6.38
N LYS A 109 -4.37 -15.29 6.99
CA LYS A 109 -3.51 -16.34 7.53
C LYS A 109 -3.36 -17.45 6.48
N HIS A 110 -2.14 -17.88 6.23
CA HIS A 110 -1.85 -19.02 5.36
C HIS A 110 -1.06 -20.08 6.15
N PRO A 111 -1.52 -21.34 6.27
CA PRO A 111 -0.89 -22.36 7.12
C PRO A 111 0.60 -22.59 6.81
N GLN A 112 0.99 -22.56 5.54
CA GLN A 112 2.39 -22.74 5.11
C GLN A 112 3.25 -21.47 5.26
N HIS A 113 2.66 -20.33 5.64
CA HIS A 113 3.38 -19.06 5.86
C HIS A 113 3.12 -18.49 7.27
N PRO A 114 3.45 -19.24 8.33
CA PRO A 114 3.32 -18.76 9.71
C PRO A 114 4.28 -17.58 9.98
N PRO A 115 4.10 -16.82 11.09
CA PRO A 115 5.03 -15.77 11.48
C PRO A 115 6.47 -16.28 11.63
N LYS A 116 7.44 -15.55 11.08
CA LYS A 116 8.87 -15.88 11.14
C LYS A 116 9.53 -15.17 12.33
N LYS A 117 10.51 -15.82 13.00
CA LYS A 117 11.19 -15.27 14.21
C LYS A 117 11.87 -13.90 13.98
N ASP A 118 12.42 -13.71 12.78
CA ASP A 118 13.19 -12.52 12.41
C ASP A 118 12.32 -11.35 11.90
N TYR A 119 11.01 -11.61 11.75
CA TYR A 119 10.03 -10.63 11.27
C TYR A 119 8.94 -10.39 12.30
N VAL A 120 8.36 -9.20 12.26
CA VAL A 120 7.08 -8.94 12.91
C VAL A 120 5.99 -9.07 11.84
N ARG A 121 5.06 -10.01 12.02
CA ARG A 121 3.88 -10.13 11.14
C ARG A 121 2.98 -8.92 11.31
N ALA A 122 3.05 -8.01 10.35
CA ALA A 122 2.18 -6.85 10.31
C ALA A 122 0.82 -7.21 9.68
N VAL A 123 -0.15 -6.33 9.84
CA VAL A 123 -1.54 -6.55 9.41
C VAL A 123 -1.99 -5.38 8.55
N SER A 124 -2.27 -5.64 7.28
CA SER A 124 -3.04 -4.77 6.41
C SER A 124 -4.51 -4.98 6.74
N LEU A 125 -5.13 -4.06 7.48
CA LEU A 125 -6.58 -4.12 7.74
C LEU A 125 -7.34 -3.83 6.46
N LEU A 126 -6.88 -2.84 5.70
CA LEU A 126 -7.35 -2.53 4.36
C LEU A 126 -6.27 -1.72 3.65
N THR A 127 -5.91 -2.12 2.45
CA THR A 127 -5.04 -1.34 1.56
C THR A 127 -5.64 -1.43 0.16
N GLY A 128 -5.88 -0.29 -0.49
CA GLY A 128 -6.55 -0.27 -1.78
C GLY A 128 -6.10 0.89 -2.66
N TYR A 129 -6.03 0.62 -3.95
CA TYR A 129 -5.71 1.57 -5.00
C TYR A 129 -6.92 1.74 -5.89
N LEU A 130 -7.29 2.98 -6.17
CA LEU A 130 -8.22 3.34 -7.23
C LEU A 130 -7.46 4.21 -8.22
N ILE A 131 -7.31 3.71 -9.44
CA ILE A 131 -6.65 4.41 -10.55
C ILE A 131 -7.75 4.92 -11.45
N GLN A 132 -7.87 6.24 -11.58
CA GLN A 132 -8.85 6.86 -12.46
C GLN A 132 -8.17 7.41 -13.70
N SER A 133 -8.69 7.08 -14.88
CA SER A 133 -8.25 7.73 -16.11
C SER A 133 -8.63 9.20 -16.08
N SER A 134 -7.70 10.07 -16.47
CA SER A 134 -7.92 11.53 -16.58
C SER A 134 -7.68 12.03 -18.00
N GLY A 135 -7.62 11.12 -18.97
CA GLY A 135 -7.40 11.37 -20.40
C GLY A 135 -6.50 10.32 -21.02
N ALA A 136 -6.11 10.51 -22.28
CA ALA A 136 -5.30 9.53 -23.03
C ALA A 136 -3.89 9.32 -22.45
N THR A 137 -3.34 10.31 -21.74
CA THR A 137 -1.94 10.30 -21.25
C THR A 137 -1.82 10.58 -19.76
N SER A 138 -2.93 10.67 -19.02
CA SER A 138 -2.92 11.07 -17.62
C SER A 138 -3.91 10.28 -16.77
N SER A 139 -3.63 10.23 -15.48
CA SER A 139 -4.42 9.49 -14.51
C SER A 139 -4.34 10.11 -13.13
N THR A 140 -5.26 9.71 -12.25
CA THR A 140 -5.24 10.05 -10.83
C THR A 140 -5.20 8.78 -10.01
N LEU A 141 -4.18 8.63 -9.17
CA LEU A 141 -4.07 7.52 -8.23
C LEU A 141 -4.59 7.94 -6.86
N TYR A 142 -5.60 7.22 -6.39
CA TYR A 142 -6.02 7.22 -5.00
C TYR A 142 -5.45 6.00 -4.30
N TYR A 143 -4.89 6.22 -3.11
CA TYR A 143 -4.35 5.16 -2.27
C TYR A 143 -4.95 5.25 -0.87
N LEU A 144 -5.73 4.24 -0.49
CA LEU A 144 -6.33 4.09 0.83
C LEU A 144 -5.56 3.02 1.61
N THR A 145 -5.15 3.29 2.84
CA THR A 145 -4.46 2.29 3.66
C THR A 145 -4.74 2.43 5.15
N GLN A 146 -4.84 1.29 5.82
CA GLN A 146 -4.90 1.14 7.26
C GLN A 146 -4.08 -0.09 7.62
N VAL A 147 -2.86 0.13 8.10
CA VAL A 147 -1.88 -0.93 8.38
C VAL A 147 -1.43 -0.84 9.83
N ASP A 148 -1.49 -1.97 10.52
CA ASP A 148 -0.85 -2.16 11.81
C ASP A 148 0.52 -2.84 11.64
N PRO A 149 1.64 -2.12 11.77
CA PRO A 149 2.97 -2.71 11.69
C PRO A 149 3.29 -3.62 12.88
N ARG A 150 2.45 -3.61 13.92
CA ARG A 150 2.62 -4.32 15.19
C ARG A 150 4.01 -4.10 15.81
N GLY A 151 4.35 -4.91 16.82
CA GLY A 151 5.58 -4.79 17.58
C GLY A 151 5.46 -3.76 18.70
N SER A 152 6.58 -3.19 19.10
CA SER A 152 6.70 -2.35 20.31
C SER A 152 6.33 -0.88 20.13
N LEU A 153 6.08 -0.43 18.89
CA LEU A 153 5.79 0.99 18.65
C LEU A 153 4.38 1.35 19.12
N PRO A 154 4.21 2.41 19.96
CA PRO A 154 2.90 2.93 20.29
C PRO A 154 2.13 3.38 19.05
N LYS A 155 0.80 3.24 19.06
CA LYS A 155 -0.05 3.55 17.89
C LYS A 155 0.03 5.01 17.45
N TRP A 156 0.16 5.95 18.39
CA TRP A 156 0.35 7.36 18.07
C TRP A 156 1.67 7.60 17.29
N VAL A 157 2.73 6.84 17.56
CA VAL A 157 4.00 6.91 16.81
C VAL A 157 3.79 6.38 15.40
N VAL A 158 3.15 5.22 15.27
CA VAL A 158 2.79 4.63 13.97
C VAL A 158 2.00 5.62 13.14
N ASN A 159 0.96 6.22 13.72
CA ASN A 159 0.11 7.20 13.05
C ASN A 159 0.92 8.41 12.59
N ARG A 160 1.77 8.98 13.46
CA ARG A 160 2.61 10.11 13.08
C ARG A 160 3.57 9.77 11.93
N VAL A 161 4.25 8.63 12.00
CA VAL A 161 5.22 8.20 10.96
C VAL A 161 4.52 7.95 9.62
N SER A 162 3.36 7.27 9.63
CA SER A 162 2.60 6.97 8.40
C SER A 162 2.23 8.23 7.62
N GLN A 163 1.94 9.35 8.28
CA GLN A 163 1.65 10.63 7.63
C GLN A 163 2.84 11.20 6.85
N PHE A 164 4.08 10.95 7.32
CA PHE A 164 5.30 11.40 6.63
C PHE A 164 5.73 10.45 5.52
N VAL A 165 5.49 9.15 5.68
CA VAL A 165 5.88 8.12 4.70
C VAL A 165 4.90 8.08 3.53
N ALA A 166 3.60 8.29 3.78
CA ALA A 166 2.55 8.23 2.77
C ALA A 166 2.80 9.11 1.52
N PRO A 167 3.13 10.41 1.64
CA PRO A 167 3.44 11.24 0.47
C PRO A 167 4.66 10.75 -0.32
N LYS A 168 5.68 10.21 0.38
CA LYS A 168 6.89 9.68 -0.27
C LYS A 168 6.59 8.40 -1.05
N ALA A 169 5.75 7.52 -0.51
CA ALA A 169 5.31 6.31 -1.18
C ALA A 169 4.57 6.64 -2.50
N MET A 170 3.63 7.59 -2.47
CA MET A 170 2.89 8.02 -3.66
C MET A 170 3.82 8.55 -4.77
N LYS A 171 4.80 9.38 -4.39
CA LYS A 171 5.78 9.91 -5.35
C LYS A 171 6.70 8.84 -5.92
N LYS A 172 7.04 7.81 -5.13
CA LYS A 172 7.83 6.67 -5.61
C LYS A 172 7.04 5.84 -6.62
N ILE A 173 5.75 5.57 -6.36
CA ILE A 173 4.87 4.87 -7.31
C ILE A 173 4.76 5.65 -8.62
N TYR A 174 4.54 6.97 -8.55
CA TYR A 174 4.44 7.78 -9.77
C TYR A 174 5.76 7.87 -10.56
N LYS A 175 6.91 7.82 -9.88
CA LYS A 175 8.22 7.83 -10.56
C LYS A 175 8.58 6.47 -11.18
N ALA A 176 8.01 5.38 -10.66
CA ALA A 176 8.27 4.02 -11.10
C ALA A 176 7.65 3.79 -12.48
#